data_AF-A0AAJ3QTC3-F1
#
_entry.id   AF-A0AAJ3QTC3-F1
#
_cell.length_a   1.000
_cell.length_b   1.000
_cell.length_c   1.000
_cell.angle_alpha   90.00
_cell.angle_beta   90.00
_cell.angle_gamma   90.00
#
_symmetry.space_group_name_H-M   'P 1'
#
loop_
_entity.id
_entity.type
_entity.pdbx_description
1 polymer ?
#
loop_
_entity_poly.entity_id
_entity_poly.type
_entity_poly.pdbx_seq_one_letter_code
_entity_poly.pdbx_strand_id
1 'polypeptide(L)'
;MQVPDRFLVAETDGWLVNHRINSALPGYLMISSKTDTNHLSELPEAALTELGPLLARVQDALKRKLNAGRVYIGRYGHSPGYPIHFHVIPIYEWVEELFWKDSRYRILQSFADGPGETPTDGAELTLFVWREFCERAEPPPVQGRSVSETIELLRRAMR
;
A
#
# COMPACT_ATOMS: atom_id res chain seq x y z
N MET A 1 2.86 17.46 5.01
CA MET A 1 1.59 17.54 4.23
C MET A 1 0.46 17.09 5.12
N GLN A 2 -0.62 17.86 5.24
CA GLN A 2 -1.78 17.46 6.05
C GLN A 2 -2.60 16.43 5.26
N VAL A 3 -2.79 15.24 5.83
CA VAL A 3 -3.66 14.22 5.26
C VAL A 3 -5.11 14.65 5.49
N PRO A 4 -5.96 14.77 4.46
CA PRO A 4 -7.36 15.12 4.66
C PRO A 4 -8.09 14.04 5.48
N ASP A 5 -8.93 14.45 6.42
CA ASP A 5 -9.62 13.56 7.36
C ASP A 5 -10.36 12.41 6.66
N ARG A 6 -10.92 12.64 5.47
CA ARG A 6 -11.60 11.59 4.68
C ARG A 6 -10.73 10.39 4.31
N PHE A 7 -9.40 10.54 4.34
CA PHE A 7 -8.45 9.45 4.06
C PHE A 7 -7.84 8.84 5.33
N LEU A 8 -8.01 9.47 6.48
CA LEU A 8 -7.47 8.98 7.74
C LEU A 8 -8.15 7.65 8.13
N VAL A 9 -7.37 6.65 8.53
CA VAL A 9 -7.88 5.30 8.89
C VAL A 9 -7.70 5.04 10.38
N ALA A 10 -6.50 5.29 10.91
CA ALA A 10 -6.17 5.08 12.31
C ALA A 10 -4.97 5.95 12.69
N GLU A 11 -4.72 6.06 14.00
CA GLU A 11 -3.51 6.68 14.52
C GLU A 11 -3.05 5.99 15.80
N THR A 12 -1.75 6.12 16.09
CA THR A 12 -1.14 5.82 17.40
C THR A 12 -0.44 7.09 17.89
N ASP A 13 0.31 7.02 18.99
CA ASP A 13 1.07 8.17 19.47
C ASP A 13 2.20 8.53 18.50
N GLY A 14 2.88 7.54 17.91
CA GLY A 14 3.99 7.74 16.97
C GLY A 14 3.62 7.77 15.48
N TRP A 15 2.45 7.27 15.09
CA TRP A 15 2.13 6.98 13.69
C TRP A 15 0.74 7.43 13.23
N LEU A 16 0.65 7.76 11.95
CA LEU A 16 -0.60 8.03 11.24
C LEU A 16 -0.81 6.95 10.17
N VAL A 17 -2.01 6.39 10.09
CA VAL A 17 -2.41 5.47 9.03
C VAL A 17 -3.49 6.11 8.18
N ASN A 18 -3.21 6.29 6.89
CA ASN A 18 -4.18 6.83 5.94
C ASN A 18 -4.22 6.02 4.65
N HIS A 19 -5.32 6.09 3.92
CA HIS A 19 -5.36 5.62 2.55
C HIS A 19 -4.55 6.57 1.65
N ARG A 20 -3.81 6.01 0.69
CA ARG A 20 -2.97 6.78 -0.24
C ARG A 20 -3.86 7.66 -1.12
N ILE A 21 -3.77 8.98 -0.91
CA ILE A 21 -4.71 10.00 -1.41
C ILE A 21 -4.96 9.93 -2.93
N ASN A 22 -3.95 9.59 -3.72
CA ASN A 22 -4.03 9.49 -5.19
C ASN A 22 -4.08 8.05 -5.69
N SER A 23 -4.47 7.08 -4.85
CA SER A 23 -4.67 5.69 -5.29
C SER A 23 -6.15 5.40 -5.52
N ALA A 24 -6.47 4.78 -6.65
CA ALA A 24 -7.78 4.18 -6.91
C ALA A 24 -7.88 2.77 -6.33
N LEU A 25 -6.76 2.12 -5.97
CA LEU A 25 -6.75 0.80 -5.36
C LEU A 25 -7.30 0.87 -3.92
N PRO A 26 -8.43 0.21 -3.60
CA PRO A 26 -8.95 0.18 -2.25
C PRO A 26 -7.95 -0.48 -1.31
N GLY A 27 -7.77 0.11 -0.13
CA GLY A 27 -6.88 -0.45 0.90
C GLY A 27 -5.38 -0.21 0.67
N TYR A 28 -4.95 0.53 -0.35
CA TYR A 28 -3.58 1.04 -0.39
C TYR A 28 -3.40 2.05 0.75
N LEU A 29 -2.68 1.65 1.80
CA LEU A 29 -2.42 2.48 2.98
C LEU A 29 -1.00 3.05 2.98
N MET A 30 -0.86 4.16 3.69
CA MET A 30 0.39 4.80 4.07
C MET A 30 0.45 4.80 5.60
N ILE A 31 1.59 4.36 6.16
CA ILE A 31 1.89 4.48 7.59
C ILE A 31 3.01 5.49 7.71
N SER A 32 2.73 6.68 8.25
CA SER A 32 3.68 7.80 8.32
C SER A 32 4.00 8.16 9.76
N SER A 33 5.26 8.45 10.06
CA SER A 33 5.67 8.91 11.38
C SER A 33 5.12 10.31 11.65
N LYS A 34 4.72 10.56 12.90
CA LYS A 34 4.40 11.89 13.41
C LYS A 34 5.66 12.71 13.73
N THR A 35 6.82 12.07 13.84
CA THR A 35 8.13 12.72 14.01
C THR A 35 8.72 13.07 12.65
N ASP A 36 9.15 14.33 12.49
CA ASP A 36 9.75 14.82 11.24
C ASP A 36 11.22 14.41 11.11
N THR A 37 11.44 13.14 10.76
CA THR A 37 12.76 12.59 10.39
C THR A 37 12.61 11.62 9.22
N ASN A 38 13.68 11.44 8.45
CA ASN A 38 13.79 10.40 7.41
C ASN A 38 14.62 9.18 7.85
N HIS A 39 15.23 9.21 9.04
CA HIS A 39 16.14 8.22 9.59
C HIS A 39 15.48 7.42 10.72
N LEU A 40 15.35 6.10 10.57
CA LEU A 40 14.65 5.25 11.55
C LEU A 40 15.26 5.35 12.96
N SER A 41 16.58 5.46 13.07
CA SER A 41 17.28 5.58 14.36
C SER A 41 17.02 6.90 15.09
N GLU A 42 16.44 7.90 14.43
CA GLU A 42 16.08 9.19 15.03
C GLU A 42 14.63 9.21 15.54
N LEU A 43 13.87 8.13 15.32
CA LEU A 43 12.54 8.00 15.89
C LEU A 43 12.62 7.76 17.41
N PRO A 44 11.66 8.30 18.18
CA PRO A 44 11.51 7.93 19.59
C PRO A 44 11.39 6.42 19.76
N GLU A 45 12.00 5.86 20.81
CA GLU A 45 11.97 4.42 21.10
C GLU A 45 10.53 3.88 21.15
N ALA A 46 9.60 4.62 21.77
CA ALA A 46 8.18 4.27 21.81
C ALA A 46 7.57 4.13 20.40
N ALA A 47 7.88 5.04 19.47
CA ALA A 47 7.39 4.96 18.09
C ALA A 47 7.99 3.75 17.36
N LEU A 48 9.27 3.43 17.61
CA LEU A 48 9.89 2.21 17.08
C LEU A 48 9.21 0.94 17.61
N THR A 49 8.88 0.91 18.90
CA THR A 49 8.17 -0.22 19.53
C THR A 49 6.75 -0.38 18.98
N GLU A 50 6.03 0.72 18.71
CA GLU A 50 4.68 0.69 18.12
C GLU A 50 4.64 0.13 16.70
N LEU A 51 5.74 0.30 15.92
CA LEU A 51 5.74 0.01 14.50
C LEU A 51 5.42 -1.47 14.20
N GLY A 52 6.06 -2.41 14.89
CA GLY A 52 5.84 -3.85 14.67
C GLY A 52 4.38 -4.27 14.84
N PRO A 53 3.75 -4.03 16.00
CA PRO A 53 2.32 -4.28 16.22
C PRO A 53 1.40 -3.56 15.21
N LEU A 54 1.73 -2.32 14.85
CA LEU A 54 0.95 -1.56 13.87
C LEU A 54 0.99 -2.22 12.47
N LEU A 55 2.17 -2.62 12.00
CA LEU A 55 2.31 -3.34 10.72
C LEU A 55 1.52 -4.65 10.73
N ALA A 56 1.60 -5.42 11.82
CA ALA A 56 0.85 -6.66 11.98
C ALA A 56 -0.67 -6.42 11.92
N ARG A 57 -1.18 -5.41 12.64
CA ARG A 57 -2.61 -5.05 12.66
C ARG A 57 -3.11 -4.61 11.29
N VAL A 58 -2.34 -3.77 10.58
CA VAL A 58 -2.69 -3.30 9.24
C VAL A 58 -2.73 -4.45 8.25
N GLN A 59 -1.67 -5.27 8.20
CA GLN A 59 -1.62 -6.43 7.31
C GLN A 59 -2.81 -7.35 7.56
N ASP A 60 -3.10 -7.62 8.82
CA ASP A 60 -4.19 -8.47 9.23
C ASP A 60 -5.57 -7.92 8.81
N ALA A 61 -5.81 -6.62 9.00
CA ALA A 61 -7.04 -5.96 8.57
C ALA A 61 -7.23 -6.05 7.05
N LEU A 62 -6.17 -5.81 6.26
CA LEU A 62 -6.22 -5.92 4.81
C LEU A 62 -6.52 -7.36 4.36
N LYS A 63 -5.88 -8.37 4.98
CA LYS A 63 -6.13 -9.77 4.65
C LYS A 63 -7.53 -10.21 5.06
N ARG A 64 -7.95 -9.98 6.32
CA ARG A 64 -9.21 -10.51 6.86
C ARG A 64 -10.46 -9.72 6.45
N LYS A 65 -10.35 -8.42 6.21
CA LYS A 65 -11.52 -7.56 5.90
C LYS A 65 -11.68 -7.32 4.40
N LEU A 66 -10.58 -7.33 3.65
CA LEU A 66 -10.60 -7.07 2.21
C LEU A 66 -10.25 -8.29 1.38
N ASN A 67 -9.90 -9.44 1.99
CA ASN A 67 -9.47 -10.65 1.29
C ASN A 67 -8.26 -10.40 0.38
N ALA A 68 -7.33 -9.53 0.79
CA ALA A 68 -6.08 -9.35 0.07
C ALA A 68 -5.26 -10.65 0.14
N GLY A 69 -4.91 -11.21 -1.02
CA GLY A 69 -4.12 -12.45 -1.11
C GLY A 69 -2.68 -12.24 -0.61
N ARG A 70 -2.11 -11.08 -0.93
CA ARG A 70 -0.79 -10.64 -0.43
C ARG A 70 -0.87 -9.19 0.06
N VAL A 71 0.06 -8.81 0.92
CA VAL A 71 0.25 -7.43 1.36
C VAL A 71 1.73 -7.11 1.26
N TYR A 72 2.09 -6.09 0.48
CA TYR A 72 3.46 -5.61 0.40
C TYR A 72 3.66 -4.42 1.34
N ILE A 73 4.77 -4.43 2.07
CA ILE A 73 5.14 -3.36 3.00
C ILE A 73 6.54 -2.87 2.60
N GLY A 74 6.68 -1.60 2.24
CA GLY A 74 7.96 -1.06 1.76
C GLY A 74 8.14 0.43 2.00
N ARG A 75 9.39 0.86 2.15
CA ARG A 75 9.80 2.27 2.25
C ARG A 75 10.84 2.56 1.18
N TYR A 76 10.60 3.61 0.39
CA TYR A 76 11.53 4.02 -0.67
C TYR A 76 12.34 5.24 -0.27
N GLY A 77 11.69 6.27 0.29
CA GLY A 77 12.34 7.50 0.77
C GLY A 77 13.10 8.26 -0.32
N HIS A 78 12.57 8.25 -1.55
CA HIS A 78 13.21 8.88 -2.71
C HIS A 78 13.01 10.40 -2.74
N SER A 79 11.83 10.90 -2.32
CA SER A 79 11.56 12.33 -2.25
C SER A 79 12.01 12.92 -0.91
N PRO A 80 12.85 13.98 -0.90
CA PRO A 80 13.22 14.66 0.32
C PRO A 80 12.05 15.43 0.92
N GLY A 81 12.15 15.80 2.21
CA GLY A 81 11.18 16.66 2.89
C GLY A 81 9.90 15.96 3.37
N TYR A 82 9.90 14.63 3.44
CA TYR A 82 8.80 13.85 4.01
C TYR A 82 9.30 13.02 5.20
N PRO A 83 8.55 12.99 6.31
CA PRO A 83 8.79 12.04 7.39
C PRO A 83 8.81 10.59 6.89
N ILE A 84 9.41 9.70 7.67
CA ILE A 84 9.37 8.26 7.44
C ILE A 84 7.94 7.81 7.15
N HIS A 85 7.78 7.09 6.04
CA HIS A 85 6.52 6.46 5.71
C HIS A 85 6.74 5.12 5.02
N PHE A 86 5.76 4.24 5.21
CA PHE A 86 5.69 2.92 4.59
C PHE A 86 4.46 2.85 3.70
N HIS A 87 4.66 2.29 2.51
CA HIS A 87 3.58 1.86 1.63
C HIS A 87 3.11 0.50 2.09
N VAL A 88 1.81 0.35 2.29
CA VAL A 88 1.17 -0.94 2.58
C VAL A 88 0.14 -1.23 1.50
N ILE A 89 0.50 -2.14 0.60
CA ILE A 89 -0.18 -2.36 -0.67
C ILE A 89 -0.88 -3.72 -0.64
N PRO A 90 -2.22 -3.78 -0.62
CA PRO A 90 -2.94 -5.03 -0.77
C PRO A 90 -2.92 -5.48 -2.23
N ILE A 91 -2.58 -6.74 -2.46
CA ILE A 91 -2.69 -7.37 -3.77
C ILE A 91 -3.86 -8.35 -3.72
N TYR A 92 -4.86 -8.06 -4.54
CA TYR A 92 -6.02 -8.92 -4.76
C TYR A 92 -5.81 -9.81 -5.98
N GLU A 93 -6.49 -10.96 -6.02
CA GLU A 93 -6.49 -11.85 -7.17
C GLU A 93 -6.89 -11.11 -8.46
N TRP A 94 -7.94 -10.29 -8.40
CA TRP A 94 -8.39 -9.50 -9.55
C TRP A 94 -7.36 -8.45 -10.03
N VAL A 95 -6.48 -7.97 -9.16
CA VAL A 95 -5.38 -7.06 -9.57
C VAL A 95 -4.32 -7.84 -10.34
N GLU A 96 -3.98 -9.02 -9.86
CA GLU A 96 -3.04 -9.91 -10.55
C GLU A 96 -3.61 -10.35 -11.91
N GLU A 97 -4.90 -10.67 -12.00
CA GLU A 97 -5.55 -10.94 -13.29
C GLU A 97 -5.46 -9.76 -14.27
N LEU A 98 -5.70 -8.52 -13.80
CA LEU A 98 -5.59 -7.33 -14.65
C LEU A 98 -4.15 -7.15 -15.16
N PHE A 99 -3.16 -7.39 -14.29
CA PHE A 99 -1.76 -7.39 -14.70
C PHE A 99 -1.51 -8.39 -15.84
N TRP A 100 -1.94 -9.64 -15.68
CA TRP A 100 -1.76 -10.69 -16.69
C TRP A 100 -2.49 -10.42 -18.01
N LYS A 101 -3.68 -9.81 -17.95
CA LYS A 101 -4.49 -9.45 -19.13
C LYS A 101 -3.91 -8.28 -19.94
N ASP A 102 -3.12 -7.40 -19.32
CA ASP A 102 -2.54 -6.25 -20.00
C ASP A 102 -1.29 -6.62 -20.80
N SER A 103 -1.38 -6.52 -22.13
CA SER A 103 -0.31 -6.87 -23.06
C SER A 103 0.94 -5.99 -22.90
N ARG A 104 0.80 -4.76 -22.38
CA ARG A 104 1.93 -3.83 -22.19
C ARG A 104 2.93 -4.36 -21.16
N TYR A 105 2.45 -5.08 -20.15
CA TYR A 105 3.28 -5.60 -19.06
C TYR A 105 3.96 -6.92 -19.39
N ARG A 106 3.59 -7.58 -20.49
CA ARG A 106 4.23 -8.83 -20.92
C ARG A 106 5.70 -8.63 -21.31
N ILE A 107 6.08 -7.40 -21.67
CA ILE A 107 7.49 -7.04 -21.91
C ILE A 107 8.37 -7.36 -20.70
N LEU A 108 7.84 -7.32 -19.47
CA LEU A 108 8.62 -7.63 -18.27
C LEU A 108 9.11 -9.08 -18.25
N GLN A 109 8.38 -10.00 -18.88
CA GLN A 109 8.79 -11.38 -19.04
C GLN A 109 10.07 -11.52 -19.89
N SER A 110 10.36 -10.54 -20.76
CA SER A 110 11.59 -10.54 -21.57
C SER A 110 12.84 -10.16 -20.77
N PHE A 111 12.68 -9.65 -19.54
CA PHE A 111 13.79 -9.33 -18.65
C PHE A 111 14.17 -10.50 -17.72
N ALA A 112 13.38 -11.57 -17.69
CA ALA A 112 13.67 -12.75 -16.89
C ALA A 112 14.56 -13.73 -17.67
N ASP A 113 15.67 -14.16 -17.07
CA ASP A 113 16.54 -15.20 -17.63
C ASP A 113 16.04 -16.59 -17.19
N GLY A 114 15.50 -17.38 -18.13
CA GLY A 114 15.10 -18.78 -17.92
C GLY A 114 13.68 -19.12 -18.40
N PRO A 115 13.42 -20.36 -18.83
CA PRO A 115 12.10 -20.75 -19.33
C PRO A 115 11.05 -20.84 -18.20
N GLY A 116 9.92 -20.13 -18.37
CA GLY A 116 8.59 -20.62 -18.02
C GLY A 116 8.09 -20.60 -16.57
N GLU A 117 8.89 -20.27 -15.55
CA GLU A 117 8.44 -20.38 -14.15
C GLU A 117 8.88 -19.22 -13.24
N THR A 118 8.43 -18.01 -13.53
CA THR A 118 8.23 -17.05 -12.43
C THR A 118 6.78 -16.59 -12.41
N PRO A 119 6.00 -17.00 -11.38
CA PRO A 119 4.87 -16.19 -10.94
C PRO A 119 5.32 -14.73 -10.88
N THR A 120 4.45 -13.79 -11.22
CA THR A 120 4.79 -12.38 -11.15
C THR A 120 5.31 -12.04 -9.75
N ASP A 121 6.35 -11.21 -9.69
CA ASP A 121 6.98 -10.88 -8.42
C ASP A 121 6.38 -9.62 -7.77
N GLY A 122 6.84 -9.32 -6.55
CA GLY A 122 6.37 -8.14 -5.82
C GLY A 122 6.76 -6.81 -6.47
N ALA A 123 7.88 -6.75 -7.21
CA ALA A 123 8.33 -5.54 -7.88
C ALA A 123 7.47 -5.25 -9.12
N GLU A 124 7.16 -6.26 -9.94
CA GLU A 124 6.29 -6.15 -11.11
C GLU A 124 4.87 -5.70 -10.73
N LEU A 125 4.27 -6.35 -9.73
CA LEU A 125 2.93 -5.97 -9.27
C LEU A 125 2.92 -4.61 -8.57
N THR A 126 4.00 -4.23 -7.86
CA THR A 126 4.10 -2.87 -7.30
C THR A 126 4.19 -1.82 -8.40
N LEU A 127 4.97 -2.08 -9.46
CA LEU A 127 5.02 -1.23 -10.65
C LEU A 127 3.64 -1.11 -11.30
N PHE A 128 2.95 -2.23 -11.52
CA PHE A 128 1.60 -2.25 -12.08
C PHE A 128 0.63 -1.41 -11.25
N VAL A 129 0.60 -1.62 -9.92
CA VAL A 129 -0.28 -0.88 -9.01
C VAL A 129 -0.02 0.62 -9.08
N TRP A 130 1.25 1.05 -9.12
CA TRP A 130 1.55 2.48 -9.24
C TRP A 130 1.12 3.06 -10.58
N ARG A 131 1.49 2.44 -11.69
CA ARG A 131 1.13 3.00 -13.00
C ARG A 131 -0.39 3.04 -13.19
N GLU A 132 -1.08 1.97 -12.82
CA GLU A 132 -2.48 1.79 -13.20
C GLU A 132 -3.48 2.33 -12.17
N PHE A 133 -3.19 2.24 -10.88
CA PHE A 133 -4.10 2.73 -9.85
C PHE A 133 -3.69 4.07 -9.27
N CYS A 134 -2.50 4.59 -9.57
CA CYS A 134 -2.02 5.83 -8.96
C CYS A 134 -1.74 6.97 -9.94
N GLU A 135 -1.18 6.66 -11.10
CA GLU A 135 -0.75 7.68 -12.08
C GLU A 135 -1.70 7.80 -13.26
N ARG A 136 -2.32 6.68 -13.67
CA ARG A 136 -3.27 6.66 -14.78
C ARG A 136 -4.50 7.53 -14.46
N ALA A 137 -4.85 8.41 -15.39
CA ALA A 137 -6.01 9.31 -15.26
C ALA A 137 -7.33 8.55 -15.13
N GLU A 138 -7.46 7.44 -15.88
CA GLU A 138 -8.62 6.55 -15.84
C GLU A 138 -8.16 5.16 -15.36
N PRO A 139 -8.18 4.89 -14.05
CA PRO A 139 -7.70 3.63 -13.49
C PRO A 139 -8.58 2.45 -13.92
N PRO A 140 -8.05 1.21 -13.90
CA PRO A 140 -8.85 0.01 -14.13
C PRO A 140 -10.06 -0.08 -13.19
N PRO A 141 -11.14 -0.75 -13.60
CA PRO A 141 -12.32 -0.89 -12.76
C PRO A 141 -11.97 -1.66 -11.47
N VAL A 142 -12.33 -1.07 -10.33
CA VAL A 142 -12.21 -1.71 -9.02
C VAL A 142 -13.28 -2.78 -8.87
N GLN A 143 -12.88 -3.96 -8.37
CA GLN A 143 -13.83 -5.00 -7.96
C GLN A 143 -14.11 -4.93 -6.46
N GLY A 144 -15.39 -5.02 -6.09
CA GLY A 144 -15.83 -4.97 -4.69
C GLY A 144 -16.06 -3.55 -4.19
N ARG A 145 -15.49 -3.22 -3.02
CA ARG A 145 -15.74 -1.94 -2.33
C ARG A 145 -14.98 -0.80 -2.98
N SER A 146 -15.60 0.37 -3.01
CA SER A 146 -14.93 1.63 -3.31
C SER A 146 -13.84 1.96 -2.27
N VAL A 147 -12.98 2.93 -2.59
CA VAL A 147 -11.98 3.47 -1.66
C VAL A 147 -12.65 4.01 -0.39
N SER A 148 -13.73 4.77 -0.51
CA SER A 148 -14.45 5.35 0.63
C SER A 148 -15.05 4.27 1.53
N GLU A 149 -15.72 3.26 0.97
CA GLU A 149 -16.29 2.16 1.75
C GLU A 149 -15.19 1.33 2.44
N THR A 150 -14.04 1.19 1.77
CA THR A 150 -12.88 0.50 2.32
C THR A 150 -12.27 1.26 3.49
N ILE A 151 -12.14 2.58 3.40
CA ILE A 151 -11.70 3.43 4.51
C ILE A 151 -12.62 3.26 5.72
N GLU A 152 -13.94 3.31 5.54
CA GLU A 152 -14.92 3.12 6.63
C GLU A 152 -14.85 1.72 7.26
N LEU A 153 -14.63 0.70 6.44
CA LEU A 153 -14.42 -0.67 6.94
C LEU A 153 -13.14 -0.78 7.77
N LEU A 154 -12.03 -0.22 7.28
CA LEU A 154 -10.74 -0.27 7.97
C LEU A 154 -10.74 0.54 9.26
N ARG A 155 -11.40 1.71 9.28
CA ARG A 155 -11.63 2.50 10.51
C ARG A 155 -12.26 1.65 11.60
N ARG A 156 -13.29 0.87 11.27
CA ARG A 156 -13.96 -0.01 12.25
C ARG A 156 -13.08 -1.19 12.67
N ALA A 157 -12.27 -1.72 11.76
CA ALA A 157 -11.37 -2.85 12.05
C ALA A 157 -10.13 -2.44 12.86
N MET A 158 -9.75 -1.16 12.80
CA MET A 158 -8.57 -0.59 13.42
C MET A 158 -8.87 0.38 14.58
N ARG A 159 -10.11 0.42 15.05
CA ARG A 159 -10.45 0.93 16.40
C ARG A 159 -9.95 -0.05 17.44
#